data_AF-A0A5N3X8A4-F1
#
_entry.id   AF-A0A5N3X8A4-F1
#
_cell.length_a   1.000
_cell.length_b   1.000
_cell.length_c   1.000
_cell.angle_alpha   90.00
_cell.angle_beta   90.00
_cell.angle_gamma   90.00
#
_symmetry.space_group_name_H-M   'P 1'
#
loop_
_entity.id
_entity.type
_entity.pdbx_description
1 polymer ?
#
loop_
_entity_poly.entity_id
_entity_poly.type
_entity_poly.pdbx_seq_one_letter_code
_entity_poly.pdbx_strand_id
1 'polypeptide(L)'
;MSKDHFPVKSGLEIQVCESSVYLVARESLLIILVLSFLQRREQHRERDDTYLLRNRFGMIIPLDFVGTFSNRWSYGIAFGATANKVMFLFSEGYQPLLVPQWAQAFVLLIGGIEVGLSHFPFFACLSSEFGLVSSILGFSYSLIWFVVTILYIIQCPHGQLVGNYETVVFYWPSLLCLAFLLGRFLHIFVKSLRVRLGWELQMEEKPFLEAHQAEHVRQLLRTRPHQERNKSWFQTRIYEWDPYFQFPSRMIGTIVLAFVCLYLFIVIEFCVFVYVRDALDVFEGELESYITSMNQTGTPALLQVKELINITKEVWVVTILPASLTCVSYLFHILACYRKHIKRLWAGDKQFLPLKFHNPSSSESVVAIARYSGWQIAYILWGYLIIHVMQSLCGLVITYSLVLPVIHHRALEMLRGLGIGMLTVYKMFPLALFSSVGANADITENSLCNFSPQDLLRLGLTLAPFFFSDEEQRHRE
;
A
#
# COMPACT_ATOMS: atom_id res chain seq x y z
N MET A 1 -1.23 -38.50 -6.50
CA MET A 1 -0.14 -38.57 -7.50
C MET A 1 -0.76 -38.38 -8.88
N SER A 2 -0.96 -37.12 -9.28
CA SER A 2 -0.99 -36.69 -10.68
C SER A 2 -0.41 -35.28 -10.70
N LYS A 3 0.73 -35.15 -11.36
CA LYS A 3 1.40 -33.88 -11.64
C LYS A 3 0.81 -33.37 -12.94
N ASP A 4 -0.37 -32.77 -12.90
CA ASP A 4 -0.95 -32.15 -14.08
C ASP A 4 -0.71 -30.64 -14.02
N HIS A 5 0.43 -30.29 -14.61
CA HIS A 5 0.66 -29.12 -15.44
C HIS A 5 -0.23 -27.89 -15.21
N PHE A 6 0.37 -26.83 -14.65
CA PHE A 6 0.09 -25.48 -15.13
C PHE A 6 0.20 -25.48 -16.67
N PRO A 7 -0.76 -24.92 -17.41
CA PRO A 7 -0.65 -24.88 -18.86
C PRO A 7 0.51 -23.97 -19.23
N VAL A 8 1.48 -24.58 -19.92
CA VAL A 8 2.53 -23.91 -20.66
C VAL A 8 1.85 -22.88 -21.57
N LYS A 9 1.98 -21.59 -21.24
CA LYS A 9 1.72 -20.51 -22.20
C LYS A 9 2.47 -20.87 -23.49
N SER A 10 1.80 -20.75 -24.63
CA SER A 10 2.38 -21.14 -25.90
C SER A 10 3.76 -20.49 -26.06
N GLY A 11 4.77 -21.25 -26.50
CA GLY A 11 6.17 -20.75 -26.57
C GLY A 11 6.31 -19.46 -27.39
N LEU A 12 5.36 -19.17 -28.28
CA LEU A 12 5.27 -17.94 -29.06
C LEU A 12 4.84 -16.72 -28.23
N GLU A 13 3.93 -16.88 -27.26
CA GLU A 13 3.43 -15.79 -26.39
C GLU A 13 4.46 -15.35 -25.36
N ILE A 14 5.21 -16.30 -24.77
CA ILE A 14 6.33 -15.99 -23.87
C ILE A 14 7.43 -15.26 -24.64
N GLN A 15 7.73 -15.70 -25.87
CA GLN A 15 8.80 -15.14 -26.69
C GLN A 15 8.48 -13.73 -27.22
N VAL A 16 7.21 -13.40 -27.51
CA VAL A 16 6.78 -12.03 -27.86
C VAL A 16 6.84 -11.10 -26.64
N CYS A 17 6.48 -11.59 -25.45
CA CYS A 17 6.57 -10.82 -24.21
C CYS A 17 8.03 -10.56 -23.81
N GLU A 18 8.91 -11.56 -23.84
CA GLU A 18 10.34 -11.40 -23.57
C GLU A 18 11.01 -10.47 -24.58
N SER A 19 10.76 -10.65 -25.88
CA SER A 19 11.34 -9.80 -26.93
C SER A 19 10.91 -8.33 -26.78
N SER A 20 9.67 -8.09 -26.35
CA SER A 20 9.16 -6.74 -26.09
C SER A 20 9.81 -6.10 -24.86
N VAL A 21 10.09 -6.89 -23.81
CA VAL A 21 10.77 -6.41 -22.60
C VAL A 21 12.23 -6.04 -22.90
N TYR A 22 12.98 -6.87 -23.62
CA TYR A 22 14.36 -6.56 -24.02
C TYR A 22 14.44 -5.34 -24.94
N LEU A 23 13.48 -5.21 -25.87
CA LEU A 23 13.38 -4.04 -26.73
C LEU A 23 13.19 -2.76 -25.89
N VAL A 24 12.24 -2.77 -24.96
CA VAL A 24 11.91 -1.60 -24.15
C VAL A 24 13.01 -1.28 -23.14
N ALA A 25 13.67 -2.28 -22.56
CA ALA A 25 14.84 -2.10 -21.70
C ALA A 25 15.99 -1.42 -22.47
N ARG A 26 16.22 -1.81 -23.73
CA ARG A 26 17.21 -1.13 -24.59
C ARG A 26 16.85 0.33 -24.83
N GLU A 27 15.59 0.63 -25.17
CA GLU A 27 15.14 2.02 -25.37
C GLU A 27 15.27 2.84 -24.08
N SER A 28 15.02 2.24 -22.91
CA SER A 28 15.19 2.89 -21.61
C SER A 28 16.65 3.32 -21.37
N LEU A 29 17.61 2.45 -21.67
CA LEU A 29 19.04 2.75 -21.53
C LEU A 29 19.48 3.85 -22.49
N LEU A 30 18.97 3.86 -23.72
CA LEU A 30 19.25 4.92 -24.69
C LEU A 30 18.76 6.28 -24.20
N ILE A 31 17.54 6.36 -23.65
CA ILE A 31 17.00 7.61 -23.10
C ILE A 31 17.83 8.09 -21.90
N ILE A 32 18.18 7.18 -20.97
CA ILE A 32 19.02 7.51 -19.81
C ILE A 32 20.36 8.07 -20.27
N LEU A 33 20.97 7.44 -21.28
CA LEU A 33 22.24 7.85 -21.84
C LEU A 33 22.13 9.23 -22.49
N VAL A 34 21.16 9.46 -23.38
CA VAL A 34 20.90 10.77 -24.01
C VAL A 34 20.71 11.87 -22.97
N LEU A 35 19.89 11.60 -21.94
CA LEU A 35 19.66 12.53 -20.83
C LEU A 35 20.95 12.79 -20.03
N SER A 36 21.80 11.77 -19.85
CA SER A 36 23.09 11.91 -19.17
C SER A 36 24.11 12.73 -19.98
N PHE A 37 24.07 12.66 -21.31
CA PHE A 37 24.85 13.53 -22.20
C PHE A 37 24.38 14.99 -22.14
N LEU A 38 23.09 15.24 -21.97
CA LEU A 38 22.51 16.58 -21.87
C LEU A 38 22.76 17.22 -20.50
N GLN A 39 22.80 16.42 -19.44
CA GLN A 39 23.03 16.88 -18.07
C GLN A 39 24.52 17.20 -17.85
N ARG A 40 24.89 18.48 -17.94
CA ARG A 40 26.24 18.95 -17.55
C ARG A 40 26.32 19.04 -16.03
N ARG A 41 27.32 18.43 -15.38
CA ARG A 41 27.58 18.65 -13.95
C ARG A 41 28.03 20.09 -13.74
N GLU A 42 27.23 20.90 -13.06
CA GLU A 42 27.71 22.16 -12.50
C GLU A 42 28.62 21.87 -11.30
N GLN A 43 29.85 22.35 -11.39
CA GLN A 43 30.92 22.09 -10.44
C GLN A 43 30.91 23.20 -9.39
N HIS A 44 30.40 22.92 -8.18
CA HIS A 44 30.63 23.78 -7.01
C HIS A 44 31.38 23.03 -5.90
N ARG A 45 32.45 22.31 -6.26
CA ARG A 45 33.42 21.82 -5.27
C ARG A 45 34.81 21.68 -5.87
N GLU A 46 35.66 22.66 -5.59
CA GLU A 46 37.12 22.57 -5.68
C GLU A 46 37.61 21.43 -4.77
N ARG A 47 37.78 20.22 -5.31
CA ARG A 47 38.89 19.36 -4.93
C ARG A 47 39.01 18.12 -5.81
N ASP A 48 40.26 17.87 -6.15
CA ASP A 48 40.86 16.66 -6.71
C ASP A 48 41.00 16.63 -8.24
N ASP A 49 42.12 17.22 -8.65
CA ASP A 49 42.79 17.06 -9.94
C ASP A 49 43.39 15.65 -10.04
N THR A 50 42.59 14.69 -10.49
CA THR A 50 43.06 13.51 -11.24
C THR A 50 41.83 12.73 -11.74
N TYR A 51 42.01 12.00 -12.85
CA TYR A 51 41.04 11.17 -13.59
C TYR A 51 40.30 11.87 -14.75
N LEU A 52 40.77 11.57 -15.96
CA LEU A 52 40.37 12.02 -17.32
C LEU A 52 38.89 11.78 -17.73
N LEU A 53 38.04 11.27 -16.84
CA LEU A 53 36.64 10.90 -17.11
C LEU A 53 35.60 11.70 -16.30
N ARG A 54 36.03 12.66 -15.45
CA ARG A 54 35.20 13.15 -14.34
C ARG A 54 34.20 14.28 -14.66
N ASN A 55 34.12 14.81 -15.89
CA ASN A 55 33.41 16.07 -16.15
C ASN A 55 32.40 16.10 -17.31
N ARG A 56 31.98 14.96 -17.88
CA ARG A 56 31.06 14.97 -19.05
C ARG A 56 29.67 14.40 -18.82
N PHE A 57 29.49 13.46 -17.89
CA PHE A 57 28.21 12.77 -17.71
C PHE A 57 27.63 13.03 -16.32
N GLY A 58 26.52 13.76 -16.26
CA GLY A 58 25.66 13.84 -15.09
C GLY A 58 24.61 12.75 -15.15
N MET A 59 24.44 11.94 -14.11
CA MET A 59 23.24 11.10 -14.00
C MET A 59 22.11 11.99 -13.51
N ILE A 60 21.01 12.05 -14.27
CA ILE A 60 19.81 12.77 -13.81
C ILE A 60 19.31 12.06 -12.55
N ILE A 61 19.13 12.82 -11.46
CA ILE A 61 18.47 12.31 -10.27
C ILE A 61 16.98 12.19 -10.64
N PRO A 62 16.44 10.98 -10.82
CA PRO A 62 15.10 10.78 -11.38
C PRO A 62 14.01 11.29 -10.42
N LEU A 63 14.31 11.33 -9.13
CA LEU A 63 13.38 11.72 -8.10
C LEU A 63 14.15 12.31 -6.91
N ASP A 64 14.02 13.61 -6.70
CA ASP A 64 14.48 14.23 -5.46
C ASP A 64 13.43 14.01 -4.37
N PHE A 65 13.63 12.95 -3.61
CA PHE A 65 12.75 12.59 -2.52
C PHE A 65 12.86 13.51 -1.29
N VAL A 66 13.83 14.42 -1.26
CA VAL A 66 14.12 15.27 -0.10
C VAL A 66 13.46 16.65 -0.25
N GLY A 67 13.37 17.20 -1.48
CA GLY A 67 13.02 18.62 -1.65
C GLY A 67 11.98 18.99 -2.71
N THR A 68 11.61 18.13 -3.65
CA THR A 68 10.72 18.57 -4.76
C THR A 68 9.24 18.41 -4.45
N PHE A 69 8.53 19.52 -4.24
CA PHE A 69 7.06 19.55 -4.14
C PHE A 69 6.38 19.83 -5.49
N SER A 70 7.16 20.14 -6.54
CA SER A 70 6.70 20.32 -7.92
C SER A 70 6.41 18.97 -8.60
N ASN A 71 5.39 18.92 -9.47
CA ASN A 71 4.99 17.73 -10.25
C ASN A 71 4.68 16.45 -9.43
N ARG A 72 4.39 16.55 -8.13
CA ARG A 72 4.14 15.41 -7.21
C ARG A 72 3.15 14.36 -7.72
N TRP A 73 2.07 14.79 -8.34
CA TRP A 73 1.04 13.89 -8.86
C TRP A 73 1.53 13.13 -10.09
N SER A 74 2.34 13.77 -10.93
CA SER A 74 2.95 13.12 -12.08
C SER A 74 3.92 12.02 -11.65
N TYR A 75 4.72 12.27 -10.60
CA TYR A 75 5.57 11.22 -10.02
C TYR A 75 4.76 10.08 -9.41
N GLY A 76 3.68 10.40 -8.67
CA GLY A 76 2.82 9.36 -8.11
C GLY A 76 2.16 8.50 -9.18
N ILE A 77 1.72 9.11 -10.28
CA ILE A 77 1.13 8.39 -11.41
C ILE A 77 2.19 7.59 -12.18
N ALA A 78 3.43 8.08 -12.26
CA ALA A 78 4.54 7.30 -12.81
C ALA A 78 4.82 6.03 -11.98
N PHE A 79 4.76 6.09 -10.65
CA PHE A 79 4.78 4.89 -9.81
C PHE A 79 3.56 4.00 -10.04
N GLY A 80 2.37 4.57 -10.21
CA GLY A 80 1.15 3.81 -10.54
C GLY A 80 1.28 3.01 -11.84
N ALA A 81 1.97 3.55 -12.85
CA ALA A 81 2.24 2.85 -14.11
C ALA A 81 3.17 1.63 -13.95
N THR A 82 3.99 1.58 -12.90
CA THR A 82 4.88 0.43 -12.65
C THR A 82 4.23 -0.67 -11.81
N ALA A 83 3.11 -0.35 -11.14
CA ALA A 83 2.50 -1.18 -10.10
C ALA A 83 2.19 -2.60 -10.56
N ASN A 84 1.61 -2.75 -11.76
CA ASN A 84 1.25 -4.06 -12.31
C ASN A 84 2.49 -4.95 -12.49
N LYS A 85 3.58 -4.41 -13.04
CA LYS A 85 4.82 -5.16 -13.27
C LYS A 85 5.47 -5.56 -11.95
N VAL A 86 5.45 -4.67 -10.95
CA VAL A 86 5.95 -4.97 -9.60
C VAL A 86 5.11 -6.06 -8.93
N MET A 87 3.78 -6.00 -9.02
CA MET A 87 2.91 -7.03 -8.46
C MET A 87 3.10 -8.39 -9.15
N PHE A 88 3.26 -8.42 -10.48
CA PHE A 88 3.51 -9.66 -11.21
C PHE A 88 4.88 -10.26 -10.92
N LEU A 89 5.89 -9.47 -10.55
CA LEU A 89 7.20 -9.99 -10.11
C LEU A 89 7.07 -10.90 -8.88
N PHE A 90 6.08 -10.65 -8.02
CA PHE A 90 5.79 -11.47 -6.84
C PHE A 90 4.86 -12.67 -7.14
N SER A 91 4.36 -12.80 -8.38
CA SER A 91 3.59 -13.96 -8.81
C SER A 91 4.52 -15.02 -9.43
N GLU A 92 4.26 -16.31 -9.20
CA GLU A 92 5.15 -17.44 -9.54
C GLU A 92 5.48 -17.59 -11.06
N GLY A 93 4.94 -16.74 -11.93
CA GLY A 93 5.17 -16.78 -13.38
C GLY A 93 6.47 -16.13 -13.88
N TYR A 94 7.27 -15.48 -13.03
CA TYR A 94 8.55 -14.88 -13.46
C TYR A 94 9.71 -15.88 -13.29
N GLN A 95 9.69 -16.94 -14.08
CA GLN A 95 10.83 -17.87 -14.23
C GLN A 95 11.31 -17.89 -15.69
N PRO A 96 12.05 -16.86 -16.14
CA PRO A 96 12.69 -16.90 -17.46
C PRO A 96 13.79 -17.99 -17.53
N LEU A 97 14.29 -18.44 -16.38
CA LEU A 97 15.35 -19.44 -16.26
C LEU A 97 14.96 -20.50 -15.24
N LEU A 98 15.20 -21.78 -15.57
CA LEU A 98 15.05 -22.92 -14.66
C LEU A 98 16.21 -22.88 -13.64
N VAL A 99 16.07 -22.02 -12.64
CA VAL A 99 17.07 -21.86 -11.56
C VAL A 99 16.67 -22.66 -10.30
N PRO A 100 17.66 -23.17 -9.55
CA PRO A 100 17.40 -23.84 -8.27
C PRO A 100 16.77 -22.90 -7.23
N GLN A 101 16.03 -23.45 -6.27
CA GLN A 101 15.24 -22.68 -5.29
C GLN A 101 16.04 -21.61 -4.54
N TRP A 102 17.29 -21.90 -4.15
CA TRP A 102 18.15 -20.93 -3.46
C TRP A 102 18.50 -19.70 -4.32
N ALA A 103 18.47 -19.84 -5.65
CA ALA A 103 18.79 -18.77 -6.60
C ALA A 103 17.59 -17.88 -6.96
N GLN A 104 16.36 -18.28 -6.57
CA GLN A 104 15.14 -17.52 -6.89
C GLN A 104 15.17 -16.10 -6.31
N ALA A 105 15.72 -15.91 -5.11
CA ALA A 105 15.85 -14.59 -4.50
C ALA A 105 16.72 -13.64 -5.34
N PHE A 106 17.79 -14.14 -5.95
CA PHE A 106 18.64 -13.33 -6.83
C PHE A 106 17.93 -12.98 -8.15
N VAL A 107 17.15 -13.90 -8.70
CA VAL A 107 16.35 -13.63 -9.91
C VAL A 107 15.28 -12.57 -9.64
N LEU A 108 14.60 -12.63 -8.49
CA LEU A 108 13.65 -11.60 -8.08
C LEU A 108 14.32 -10.24 -7.88
N LEU A 109 15.52 -10.21 -7.29
CA LEU A 109 16.30 -8.98 -7.14
C LEU A 109 16.66 -8.38 -8.51
N ILE A 110 17.14 -9.21 -9.44
CA ILE A 110 17.49 -8.78 -10.80
C ILE A 110 16.25 -8.28 -11.53
N GLY A 111 15.12 -8.99 -11.47
CA GLY A 111 13.86 -8.55 -12.07
C GLY A 111 13.35 -7.24 -11.47
N GLY A 112 13.52 -7.02 -10.16
CA GLY A 112 13.22 -5.74 -9.52
C GLY A 112 14.09 -4.59 -10.04
N ILE A 113 15.38 -4.84 -10.25
CA ILE A 113 16.31 -3.87 -10.84
C ILE A 113 15.92 -3.59 -12.29
N GLU A 114 15.59 -4.62 -13.07
CA GLU A 114 15.17 -4.50 -14.47
C GLU A 114 13.90 -3.66 -14.61
N VAL A 115 12.87 -3.93 -13.79
CA VAL A 115 11.64 -3.14 -13.77
C VAL A 115 11.95 -1.69 -13.36
N GLY A 116 12.81 -1.49 -12.36
CA GLY A 116 13.24 -0.15 -11.93
C GLY A 116 13.94 0.64 -13.04
N LEU A 117 14.90 0.02 -13.73
CA LEU A 117 15.64 0.62 -14.85
C LEU A 117 14.71 0.90 -16.04
N SER A 118 13.81 -0.02 -16.34
CA SER A 118 12.85 0.14 -17.45
C SER A 118 11.92 1.33 -17.23
N HIS A 119 11.52 1.63 -15.99
CA HIS A 119 10.60 2.74 -15.71
C HIS A 119 11.34 4.04 -15.32
N PHE A 120 12.66 3.99 -15.12
CA PHE A 120 13.49 5.15 -14.82
C PHE A 120 13.30 6.33 -15.79
N PRO A 121 13.18 6.14 -17.13
CA PRO A 121 12.98 7.25 -18.06
C PRO A 121 11.76 8.11 -17.76
N PHE A 122 10.67 7.55 -17.23
CA PHE A 122 9.48 8.35 -16.87
C PHE A 122 9.81 9.40 -15.82
N PHE A 123 10.55 8.99 -14.79
CA PHE A 123 10.97 9.88 -13.70
C PHE A 123 12.01 10.89 -14.17
N ALA A 124 13.03 10.43 -14.92
CA ALA A 124 14.09 11.30 -15.43
C ALA A 124 13.56 12.37 -16.41
N CYS A 125 12.58 12.03 -17.25
CA CYS A 125 11.95 13.00 -18.15
C CYS A 125 11.07 14.01 -17.39
N LEU A 126 10.44 13.61 -16.28
CA LEU A 126 9.66 14.53 -15.44
C LEU A 126 10.52 15.47 -14.60
N SER A 127 11.75 15.06 -14.25
CA SER A 127 12.68 15.83 -13.43
C SER A 127 13.64 16.71 -14.23
N SER A 128 13.77 16.48 -15.54
CA SER A 128 14.71 17.19 -16.41
C SER A 128 14.39 18.67 -16.56
N GLU A 129 15.42 19.50 -16.60
CA GLU A 129 15.31 20.95 -16.84
C GLU A 129 15.12 21.26 -18.33
N PHE A 130 15.49 20.33 -19.21
CA PHE A 130 15.34 20.47 -20.66
C PHE A 130 13.92 20.08 -21.08
N GLY A 131 12.93 20.93 -20.79
CA GLY A 131 11.50 20.65 -20.97
C GLY A 131 11.11 20.12 -22.35
N LEU A 132 11.72 20.62 -23.44
CA LEU A 132 11.33 20.16 -24.78
C LEU A 132 11.92 18.78 -25.14
N VAL A 133 13.20 18.54 -24.87
CA VAL A 133 13.81 17.22 -25.18
C VAL A 133 13.19 16.14 -24.29
N SER A 134 13.03 16.44 -23.00
CA SER A 134 12.43 15.52 -22.04
C SER A 134 10.96 15.21 -22.34
N SER A 135 10.18 16.18 -22.81
CA SER A 135 8.80 15.93 -23.22
C SER A 135 8.70 15.09 -24.49
N ILE A 136 9.57 15.26 -25.50
CA ILE A 136 9.60 14.40 -26.68
C ILE A 136 9.96 12.96 -26.29
N LEU A 137 11.06 12.77 -25.55
CA LEU A 137 11.52 11.45 -25.13
C LEU A 137 10.53 10.77 -24.17
N GLY A 138 9.98 11.51 -23.21
CA GLY A 138 8.97 11.01 -22.29
C GLY A 138 7.67 10.63 -23.00
N PHE A 139 7.20 11.46 -23.93
CA PHE A 139 5.99 11.17 -24.70
C PHE A 139 6.16 9.95 -25.60
N SER A 140 7.25 9.86 -26.36
CA SER A 140 7.52 8.70 -27.22
C SER A 140 7.61 7.41 -26.42
N TYR A 141 8.30 7.45 -25.28
CA TYR A 141 8.43 6.30 -24.40
C TYR A 141 7.11 5.86 -23.76
N SER A 142 6.32 6.81 -23.23
CA SER A 142 4.98 6.52 -22.72
C SER A 142 4.05 5.99 -23.81
N LEU A 143 4.18 6.48 -25.05
CA LEU A 143 3.36 6.04 -26.17
C LEU A 143 3.68 4.60 -26.56
N ILE A 144 4.97 4.25 -26.62
CA ILE A 144 5.41 2.87 -26.87
C ILE A 144 4.83 1.93 -25.81
N TRP A 145 4.98 2.26 -24.53
CA TRP A 145 4.41 1.45 -23.45
C TRP A 145 2.89 1.33 -23.52
N PHE A 146 2.19 2.43 -23.84
CA PHE A 146 0.74 2.43 -23.99
C PHE A 146 0.30 1.53 -25.15
N VAL A 147 0.91 1.68 -26.33
CA VAL A 147 0.60 0.88 -27.52
C VAL A 147 0.91 -0.59 -27.29
N VAL A 148 2.09 -0.93 -26.76
CA VAL A 148 2.46 -2.32 -26.46
C VAL A 148 1.48 -2.95 -25.47
N THR A 149 1.07 -2.20 -24.44
CA THR A 149 0.10 -2.71 -23.45
C THR A 149 -1.28 -2.93 -24.07
N ILE A 150 -1.76 -2.02 -24.91
CA ILE A 150 -3.03 -2.17 -25.64
C ILE A 150 -2.97 -3.35 -26.60
N LEU A 151 -1.89 -3.50 -27.37
CA LEU A 151 -1.71 -4.61 -28.29
C LEU A 151 -1.69 -5.95 -27.54
N TYR A 152 -1.01 -6.00 -26.38
CA TYR A 152 -1.01 -7.18 -25.52
C TYR A 152 -2.41 -7.56 -25.04
N ILE A 153 -3.22 -6.58 -24.62
CA ILE A 153 -4.61 -6.81 -24.19
C ILE A 153 -5.48 -7.31 -25.36
N ILE A 154 -5.29 -6.77 -26.57
CA ILE A 154 -6.06 -7.16 -27.76
C ILE A 154 -5.69 -8.58 -28.23
N GLN A 155 -4.39 -8.93 -28.18
CA GLN A 155 -3.91 -10.24 -28.62
C GLN A 155 -4.22 -11.35 -27.62
N CYS A 156 -4.12 -11.06 -26.31
CA CYS A 156 -4.35 -12.04 -25.24
C CYS A 156 -5.41 -11.52 -24.22
N PRO A 157 -6.68 -11.36 -24.64
CA PRO A 157 -7.73 -10.89 -23.74
C PRO A 157 -8.15 -11.94 -22.71
N HIS A 158 -7.95 -13.23 -23.01
CA HIS A 158 -8.52 -14.33 -22.24
C HIS A 158 -7.56 -14.81 -21.15
N GLY A 159 -8.03 -14.80 -19.91
CA GLY A 159 -7.44 -15.52 -18.79
C GLY A 159 -8.32 -16.69 -18.39
N GLN A 160 -7.71 -17.68 -17.73
CA GLN A 160 -8.36 -18.95 -17.43
C GLN A 160 -9.30 -18.88 -16.22
N LEU A 161 -9.22 -17.82 -15.39
CA LEU A 161 -9.99 -17.70 -14.14
C LEU A 161 -11.14 -16.70 -14.25
N VAL A 162 -10.90 -15.48 -14.75
CA VAL A 162 -11.94 -14.42 -14.84
C VAL A 162 -12.56 -14.34 -16.25
N GLY A 163 -12.10 -15.19 -17.16
CA GLY A 163 -12.56 -15.26 -18.55
C GLY A 163 -11.96 -14.17 -19.42
N ASN A 164 -12.77 -13.64 -20.35
CA ASN A 164 -12.30 -12.78 -21.46
C ASN A 164 -11.81 -11.37 -21.06
N TYR A 165 -11.92 -11.01 -19.78
CA TYR A 165 -11.58 -9.67 -19.28
C TYR A 165 -10.45 -9.66 -18.26
N GLU A 166 -9.87 -10.81 -17.92
CA GLU A 166 -8.84 -10.92 -16.88
C GLU A 166 -7.67 -9.97 -17.13
N THR A 167 -7.08 -10.04 -18.33
CA THR A 167 -5.96 -9.16 -18.72
C THR A 167 -6.35 -7.68 -18.65
N VAL A 168 -7.59 -7.32 -19.01
CA VAL A 168 -8.06 -5.93 -18.95
C VAL A 168 -8.12 -5.44 -17.50
N VAL A 169 -8.71 -6.24 -16.61
CA VAL A 169 -8.89 -5.93 -15.17
C VAL A 169 -7.55 -5.77 -14.45
N PHE A 170 -6.51 -6.51 -14.87
CA PHE A 170 -5.17 -6.30 -14.34
C PHE A 170 -4.49 -5.05 -14.92
N TYR A 171 -4.61 -4.80 -16.23
CA TYR A 171 -3.79 -3.78 -16.92
C TYR A 171 -4.39 -2.36 -16.96
N TRP A 172 -5.69 -2.20 -16.77
CA TRP A 172 -6.35 -0.89 -16.86
C TRP A 172 -5.82 0.20 -15.89
N PRO A 173 -5.39 -0.05 -14.62
CA PRO A 173 -4.92 1.04 -13.76
C PRO A 173 -3.60 1.61 -14.29
N SER A 174 -2.72 0.74 -14.79
CA SER A 174 -1.47 1.12 -15.45
C SER A 174 -1.74 1.86 -16.76
N LEU A 175 -2.74 1.44 -17.56
CA LEU A 175 -3.12 2.16 -18.78
C LEU A 175 -3.62 3.57 -18.49
N LEU A 176 -4.45 3.74 -17.45
CA LEU A 176 -4.91 5.06 -17.02
C LEU A 176 -3.72 5.94 -16.60
N CYS A 177 -2.75 5.37 -15.89
CA CYS A 177 -1.53 6.08 -15.50
C CYS A 177 -0.69 6.49 -16.73
N LEU A 178 -0.51 5.59 -17.69
CA LEU A 178 0.21 5.86 -18.95
C LEU A 178 -0.49 6.93 -19.80
N ALA A 179 -1.82 6.87 -19.91
CA ALA A 179 -2.61 7.87 -20.63
C ALA A 179 -2.47 9.26 -19.98
N PHE A 180 -2.49 9.32 -18.65
CA PHE A 180 -2.23 10.57 -17.93
C PHE A 180 -0.81 11.10 -18.18
N LEU A 181 0.21 10.23 -18.16
CA LEU A 181 1.60 10.62 -18.45
C LEU A 181 1.74 11.16 -19.89
N LEU A 182 1.09 10.54 -20.87
CA LEU A 182 1.04 11.04 -22.25
C LEU A 182 0.47 12.46 -22.30
N GLY A 183 -0.68 12.68 -21.67
CA GLY A 183 -1.27 14.02 -21.57
C GLY A 183 -0.35 15.02 -20.86
N ARG A 184 0.38 14.58 -19.83
CA ARG A 184 1.32 15.42 -19.10
C ARG A 184 2.53 15.81 -19.94
N PHE A 185 3.15 14.86 -20.65
CA PHE A 185 4.28 15.16 -21.52
C PHE A 185 3.85 16.05 -22.69
N LEU A 186 2.66 15.85 -23.25
CA LEU A 186 2.10 16.76 -24.25
C LEU A 186 1.92 18.19 -23.69
N HIS A 187 1.43 18.33 -22.47
CA HIS A 187 1.32 19.63 -21.82
C HIS A 187 2.70 20.29 -21.60
N ILE A 188 3.70 19.54 -21.14
CA ILE A 188 5.08 20.04 -20.96
C ILE A 188 5.67 20.46 -22.31
N PHE A 189 5.41 19.70 -23.38
CA PHE A 189 5.83 20.03 -24.74
C PHE A 189 5.21 21.34 -25.21
N VAL A 190 3.90 21.51 -25.09
CA VAL A 190 3.19 22.73 -25.49
C VAL A 190 3.68 23.94 -24.69
N LYS A 191 3.86 23.81 -23.36
CA LYS A 191 4.42 24.88 -22.52
C LYS A 191 5.84 25.25 -22.98
N SER A 192 6.70 24.26 -23.18
CA SER A 192 8.09 24.47 -23.61
C SER A 192 8.17 25.11 -24.99
N LEU A 193 7.25 24.76 -25.89
CA LEU A 193 7.17 25.34 -27.23
C LEU A 193 6.71 26.80 -27.18
N ARG A 194 5.69 27.14 -26.36
CA ARG A 194 5.22 28.52 -26.16
C ARG A 194 6.31 29.43 -25.62
N VAL A 195 7.07 28.95 -24.63
CA VAL A 195 8.23 29.68 -24.08
C VAL A 195 9.30 29.92 -25.15
N ARG A 196 9.61 28.90 -25.96
CA ARG A 196 10.58 29.06 -27.07
C ARG A 196 10.10 29.98 -28.19
N LEU A 197 8.80 30.04 -28.44
CA LEU A 197 8.17 30.97 -29.39
C LEU A 197 8.04 32.39 -28.83
N GLY A 198 8.46 32.64 -27.58
CA GLY A 198 8.42 33.96 -26.95
C GLY A 198 7.01 34.43 -26.56
N TRP A 199 6.02 33.54 -26.55
CA TRP A 199 4.64 33.87 -26.21
C TRP A 199 4.38 33.95 -24.70
N GLU A 200 5.34 33.48 -23.89
CA GLU A 200 5.25 33.44 -22.44
C GLU A 200 6.61 33.85 -21.86
N LEU A 201 6.64 34.87 -21.00
CA LEU A 201 7.86 35.38 -20.36
C LEU A 201 8.46 34.26 -19.49
N GLN A 202 9.77 34.00 -19.60
CA GLN A 202 10.48 33.07 -18.71
C GLN A 202 10.37 33.56 -17.25
N MET A 203 9.34 33.11 -16.53
CA MET A 203 9.33 33.10 -15.06
C MET A 203 9.59 31.67 -14.59
N GLU A 204 10.85 31.24 -14.61
CA GLU A 204 11.24 29.99 -13.94
C GLU A 204 12.74 29.97 -13.65
N GLU A 205 13.29 31.04 -13.07
CA GLU A 205 14.31 30.79 -12.03
C GLU A 205 13.55 30.05 -10.92
N LYS A 206 13.90 28.79 -10.66
CA LYS A 206 13.37 28.04 -9.51
C LYS A 206 13.59 28.94 -8.29
N PRO A 207 12.53 29.53 -7.69
CA PRO A 207 12.74 30.43 -6.57
C PRO A 207 13.43 29.64 -5.45
N PHE A 208 14.47 30.23 -4.86
CA PHE A 208 15.26 29.62 -3.78
C PHE A 208 14.38 29.11 -2.62
N LEU A 209 13.21 29.72 -2.42
CA LEU A 209 12.18 29.30 -1.49
C LEU A 209 10.88 29.04 -2.25
N GLU A 210 10.29 27.87 -2.08
CA GLU A 210 9.00 27.59 -2.73
C GLU A 210 7.90 28.52 -2.20
N ALA A 211 7.01 28.96 -3.08
CA ALA A 211 5.94 29.92 -2.74
C ALA A 211 5.07 29.48 -1.55
N HIS A 212 4.89 28.18 -1.36
CA HIS A 212 4.13 27.64 -0.24
C HIS A 212 4.85 27.78 1.11
N GLN A 213 6.18 27.65 1.12
CA GLN A 213 7.01 27.84 2.31
C GLN A 213 7.07 29.33 2.69
N ALA A 214 7.22 30.20 1.70
CA ALA A 214 7.17 31.64 1.89
C ALA A 214 5.84 32.08 2.52
N GLU A 215 4.72 31.56 2.01
CA GLU A 215 3.40 31.88 2.53
C GLU A 215 3.15 31.26 3.92
N HIS A 216 3.69 30.06 4.20
CA HIS A 216 3.65 29.46 5.54
C HIS A 216 4.38 30.33 6.57
N VAL A 217 5.60 30.79 6.27
CA VAL A 217 6.36 31.70 7.14
C VAL A 217 5.63 33.04 7.29
N ARG A 218 5.08 33.59 6.20
CA ARG A 218 4.26 34.80 6.24
C ARG A 218 3.07 34.66 7.18
N GLN A 219 2.45 33.49 7.24
CA GLN A 219 1.37 33.22 8.20
C GLN A 219 1.85 33.11 9.64
N LEU A 220 2.97 32.44 9.89
CA LEU A 220 3.55 32.34 11.23
C LEU A 220 3.90 33.73 11.80
N LEU A 221 4.42 34.62 10.96
CA LEU A 221 4.78 35.99 11.33
C LEU A 221 3.57 36.93 11.40
N ARG A 222 2.45 36.57 10.76
CA ARG A 222 1.23 37.38 10.80
C ARG A 222 0.47 37.07 12.08
N THR A 223 0.59 37.95 13.07
CA THR A 223 -0.23 37.95 14.29
C THR A 223 -1.71 38.07 13.89
N ARG A 224 -2.39 36.95 13.67
CA ARG A 224 -3.85 36.92 13.52
C ARG A 224 -4.46 36.63 14.89
N PRO A 225 -5.55 37.32 15.27
CA PRO A 225 -6.34 36.87 16.41
C PRO A 225 -6.82 35.45 16.12
N HIS A 226 -6.77 34.60 17.14
CA HIS A 226 -7.16 33.20 17.09
C HIS A 226 -8.65 33.14 16.76
N GLN A 227 -9.00 33.14 15.47
CA GLN A 227 -10.38 33.01 15.06
C GLN A 227 -10.72 31.52 15.15
N GLU A 228 -11.26 31.13 16.30
CA GLU A 228 -11.90 29.83 16.52
C GLU A 228 -13.07 29.71 15.56
N ARG A 229 -12.78 29.29 14.33
CA ARG A 229 -13.81 28.90 13.38
C ARG A 229 -14.45 27.64 13.97
N ASN A 230 -15.76 27.66 14.23
CA ASN A 230 -16.53 26.48 14.60
C ASN A 230 -16.34 25.41 13.50
N LYS A 231 -15.39 24.51 13.72
CA LYS A 231 -15.08 23.42 12.80
C LYS A 231 -16.17 22.36 12.96
N SER A 232 -16.67 21.83 11.85
CA SER A 232 -17.60 20.70 11.92
C SER A 232 -16.88 19.49 12.55
N TRP A 233 -17.64 18.60 13.18
CA TRP A 233 -17.10 17.35 13.76
C TRP A 233 -16.23 16.58 12.75
N PHE A 234 -16.61 16.60 11.47
CA PHE A 234 -15.88 15.98 10.36
C PHE A 234 -14.53 16.67 10.09
N GLN A 235 -14.48 18.00 10.08
CA GLN A 235 -13.24 18.76 9.88
C GLN A 235 -12.25 18.58 11.03
N THR A 236 -12.74 18.45 12.26
CA THR A 236 -11.90 18.25 13.44
C THR A 236 -11.35 16.82 13.51
N ARG A 237 -12.12 15.81 13.06
CA ARG A 237 -11.78 14.39 13.29
C ARG A 237 -11.21 13.66 12.07
N ILE A 238 -11.59 14.05 10.85
CA ILE A 238 -11.27 13.28 9.63
C ILE A 238 -10.23 14.01 8.77
N TYR A 239 -10.44 15.28 8.45
CA TYR A 239 -9.46 16.03 7.67
C TYR A 239 -9.62 17.54 7.81
N GLU A 240 -8.61 18.20 8.40
CA GLU A 240 -8.49 19.66 8.36
C GLU A 240 -7.75 20.05 7.07
N TRP A 241 -8.46 20.67 6.14
CA TRP A 241 -7.87 21.21 4.92
C TRP A 241 -7.05 22.46 5.26
N ASP A 242 -5.73 22.37 5.12
CA ASP A 242 -4.85 23.53 5.19
C ASP A 242 -4.14 23.75 3.82
N PRO A 243 -4.28 24.93 3.21
CA PRO A 243 -3.78 25.20 1.86
C PRO A 243 -2.26 25.35 1.77
N TYR A 244 -1.54 25.48 2.89
CA TYR A 244 -0.12 25.82 2.92
C TYR A 244 0.78 24.60 3.13
N PHE A 245 0.21 23.46 3.53
CA PHE A 245 0.95 22.21 3.64
C PHE A 245 0.86 21.42 2.35
N GLN A 246 2.03 21.01 1.85
CA GLN A 246 2.16 20.17 0.67
C GLN A 246 2.79 18.84 1.05
N PHE A 247 2.18 17.74 0.60
CA PHE A 247 2.77 16.42 0.81
C PHE A 247 4.00 16.25 -0.09
N PRO A 248 5.11 15.70 0.44
CA PRO A 248 6.28 15.36 -0.36
C PRO A 248 5.94 14.34 -1.45
N SER A 249 6.65 14.42 -2.58
CA SER A 249 6.46 13.52 -3.73
C SER A 249 6.58 12.05 -3.36
N ARG A 250 7.46 11.69 -2.40
CA ARG A 250 7.57 10.31 -1.88
C ARG A 250 6.27 9.81 -1.26
N MET A 251 5.62 10.64 -0.46
CA MET A 251 4.39 10.26 0.26
C MET A 251 3.24 10.07 -0.72
N ILE A 252 3.09 10.99 -1.68
CA ILE A 252 2.10 10.86 -2.75
C ILE A 252 2.38 9.61 -3.60
N GLY A 253 3.63 9.38 -3.99
CA GLY A 253 4.01 8.19 -4.75
C GLY A 253 3.73 6.89 -4.01
N THR A 254 4.03 6.83 -2.72
CA THR A 254 3.75 5.65 -1.88
C THR A 254 2.24 5.39 -1.80
N ILE A 255 1.42 6.42 -1.60
CA ILE A 255 -0.03 6.27 -1.47
C ILE A 255 -0.68 5.89 -2.81
N VAL A 256 -0.31 6.54 -3.92
CA VAL A 256 -0.83 6.18 -5.24
C VAL A 256 -0.46 4.73 -5.58
N LEU A 257 0.80 4.36 -5.36
CA LEU A 257 1.25 2.98 -5.58
C LEU A 257 0.52 2.00 -4.65
N ALA A 258 0.32 2.33 -3.37
CA ALA A 258 -0.42 1.49 -2.43
C ALA A 258 -1.88 1.30 -2.86
N PHE A 259 -2.55 2.33 -3.38
CA PHE A 259 -3.91 2.20 -3.92
C PHE A 259 -3.97 1.23 -5.09
N VAL A 260 -3.05 1.35 -6.05
CA VAL A 260 -3.02 0.46 -7.22
C VAL A 260 -2.64 -0.96 -6.81
N CYS A 261 -1.63 -1.14 -5.95
CA CYS A 261 -1.26 -2.46 -5.42
C CYS A 261 -2.38 -3.11 -4.61
N LEU A 262 -3.10 -2.35 -3.77
CA LEU A 262 -4.25 -2.86 -3.01
C LEU A 262 -5.37 -3.32 -3.95
N TYR A 263 -5.69 -2.53 -4.97
CA TYR A 263 -6.66 -2.92 -5.99
C TYR A 263 -6.26 -4.25 -6.67
N LEU A 264 -5.01 -4.34 -7.14
CA LEU A 264 -4.52 -5.56 -7.80
C LEU A 264 -4.56 -6.76 -6.85
N PHE A 265 -4.20 -6.57 -5.59
CA PHE A 265 -4.23 -7.64 -4.60
C PHE A 265 -5.66 -8.15 -4.34
N ILE A 266 -6.65 -7.25 -4.24
CA ILE A 266 -8.07 -7.62 -4.13
C ILE A 266 -8.53 -8.40 -5.38
N VAL A 267 -8.11 -7.97 -6.57
CA VAL A 267 -8.42 -8.69 -7.81
C VAL A 267 -7.79 -10.09 -7.82
N ILE A 268 -6.52 -10.22 -7.43
CA ILE A 268 -5.83 -11.53 -7.32
C ILE A 268 -6.56 -12.43 -6.34
N GLU A 269 -6.92 -11.89 -5.18
CA GLU A 269 -7.65 -12.63 -4.16
C GLU A 269 -9.02 -13.10 -4.67
N PHE A 270 -9.75 -12.24 -5.38
CA PHE A 270 -11.00 -12.62 -6.04
C PHE A 270 -10.80 -13.70 -7.10
N CYS A 271 -9.73 -13.64 -7.89
CA CYS A 271 -9.39 -14.70 -8.85
C CYS A 271 -9.16 -16.03 -8.13
N VAL A 272 -8.29 -16.03 -7.11
CA VAL A 272 -8.00 -17.22 -6.30
C VAL A 272 -9.29 -17.76 -5.67
N PHE A 273 -10.17 -16.89 -5.19
CA PHE A 273 -11.47 -17.29 -4.66
C PHE A 273 -12.34 -17.98 -5.71
N VAL A 274 -12.45 -17.45 -6.93
CA VAL A 274 -13.20 -18.10 -8.03
C VAL A 274 -12.64 -19.49 -8.32
N TYR A 275 -11.31 -19.63 -8.40
CA TYR A 275 -10.68 -20.94 -8.61
C TYR A 275 -10.98 -21.93 -7.48
N VAL A 276 -10.85 -21.49 -6.22
CA VAL A 276 -11.16 -22.31 -5.05
C VAL A 276 -12.65 -22.66 -5.00
N ARG A 277 -13.54 -21.72 -5.36
CA ARG A 277 -14.98 -21.93 -5.43
C ARG A 277 -15.30 -23.02 -6.45
N ASP A 278 -14.76 -22.94 -7.67
CA ASP A 278 -15.02 -23.92 -8.71
C ASP A 278 -14.52 -25.32 -8.30
N ALA A 279 -13.35 -25.40 -7.63
CA ALA A 279 -12.87 -26.65 -7.05
C ALA A 279 -13.79 -27.19 -5.92
N LEU A 280 -14.30 -26.30 -5.07
CA LEU A 280 -15.27 -26.63 -4.03
C LEU A 280 -16.63 -27.05 -4.60
N ASP A 281 -17.06 -26.50 -5.73
CA ASP A 281 -18.31 -26.87 -6.42
C ASP A 281 -18.22 -28.29 -7.00
N VAL A 282 -17.07 -28.67 -7.57
CA VAL A 282 -16.80 -30.06 -8.00
C VAL A 282 -16.87 -31.01 -6.80
N PHE A 283 -16.21 -30.65 -5.70
CA PHE A 283 -16.24 -31.44 -4.47
C PHE A 283 -17.65 -31.57 -3.89
N GLU A 284 -18.45 -30.49 -3.93
CA GLU A 284 -19.85 -30.49 -3.48
C GLU A 284 -20.73 -31.42 -4.32
N GLY A 285 -20.52 -31.47 -5.65
CA GLY A 285 -21.19 -32.41 -6.54
C GLY A 285 -20.85 -33.88 -6.25
N GLU A 286 -19.57 -34.19 -6.00
CA GLU A 286 -19.15 -35.52 -5.57
C GLU A 286 -19.79 -35.90 -4.24
N LEU A 287 -19.81 -34.97 -3.28
CA LEU A 287 -20.43 -35.17 -1.97
C LEU A 287 -21.94 -35.45 -2.09
N GLU A 288 -22.64 -34.75 -2.97
CA GLU A 288 -24.07 -34.96 -3.24
C GLU A 288 -24.35 -36.33 -3.88
N SER A 289 -23.50 -36.77 -4.81
CA SER A 289 -23.57 -38.11 -5.39
C SER A 289 -23.35 -39.22 -4.33
N TYR A 290 -22.46 -38.97 -3.36
CA TYR A 290 -22.23 -39.89 -2.26
C TYR A 290 -23.42 -39.96 -1.29
N ILE A 291 -24.00 -38.81 -0.91
CA ILE A 291 -25.18 -38.74 -0.04
C ILE A 291 -26.37 -39.47 -0.65
N THR A 292 -26.61 -39.30 -1.95
CA THR A 292 -27.71 -39.97 -2.67
C THR A 292 -27.50 -41.48 -2.75
N SER A 293 -26.26 -41.96 -2.91
CA SER A 293 -25.93 -43.39 -2.91
C SER A 293 -26.14 -44.10 -1.56
N MET A 294 -26.01 -43.37 -0.44
CA MET A 294 -26.16 -43.89 0.93
C MET A 294 -27.62 -43.92 1.44
N ASN A 295 -28.59 -43.62 0.57
CA ASN A 295 -30.04 -43.78 0.79
C ASN A 295 -30.54 -43.24 2.16
N GLN A 296 -30.80 -41.93 2.24
CA GLN A 296 -31.43 -41.18 3.35
C GLN A 296 -30.80 -41.29 4.76
N THR A 297 -29.85 -42.20 5.01
CA THR A 297 -29.01 -42.22 6.21
C THR A 297 -27.69 -41.51 5.96
N GLY A 298 -27.76 -40.34 5.31
CA GLY A 298 -26.64 -39.42 5.29
C GLY A 298 -26.26 -39.08 6.73
N THR A 299 -25.03 -39.40 7.13
CA THR A 299 -24.56 -39.04 8.47
C THR A 299 -24.73 -37.53 8.65
N PRO A 300 -25.33 -37.05 9.75
CA PRO A 300 -25.65 -35.63 9.95
C PRO A 300 -24.43 -34.70 9.78
N ALA A 301 -23.22 -35.24 10.00
CA ALA A 301 -21.95 -34.56 9.76
C ALA A 301 -21.75 -34.11 8.30
N LEU A 302 -22.15 -34.91 7.30
CA LEU A 302 -21.94 -34.56 5.88
C LEU A 302 -22.84 -33.41 5.44
N LEU A 303 -24.07 -33.36 5.96
CA LEU A 303 -25.00 -32.25 5.70
C LEU A 303 -24.46 -30.94 6.30
N GLN A 304 -23.91 -31.00 7.52
CA GLN A 304 -23.28 -29.86 8.18
C GLN A 304 -22.06 -29.34 7.42
N VAL A 305 -21.25 -30.23 6.84
CA VAL A 305 -20.09 -29.84 6.02
C VAL A 305 -20.53 -29.12 4.74
N LYS A 306 -21.58 -29.61 4.05
CA LYS A 306 -22.13 -28.94 2.86
C LYS A 306 -22.63 -27.53 3.20
N GLU A 307 -23.40 -27.41 4.28
CA GLU A 307 -23.90 -26.12 4.76
C GLU A 307 -22.75 -25.15 5.12
N LEU A 308 -21.71 -25.65 5.79
CA LEU A 308 -20.52 -24.86 6.13
C LEU A 308 -19.77 -24.36 4.89
N ILE A 309 -19.57 -25.21 3.88
CA ILE A 309 -18.90 -24.83 2.63
C ILE A 309 -19.68 -23.71 1.95
N ASN A 310 -21.00 -23.88 1.79
CA ASN A 310 -21.85 -22.89 1.12
C ASN A 310 -21.86 -21.55 1.88
N ILE A 311 -22.08 -21.57 3.20
CA ILE A 311 -22.06 -20.36 4.02
C ILE A 311 -20.69 -19.67 3.98
N THR A 312 -19.60 -20.43 3.98
CA THR A 312 -18.24 -19.87 3.92
C THR A 312 -17.97 -19.17 2.59
N LYS A 313 -18.40 -19.75 1.46
CA LYS A 313 -18.31 -19.11 0.13
C LYS A 313 -19.00 -17.74 0.13
N GLU A 314 -20.25 -17.69 0.60
CA GLU A 314 -21.05 -16.47 0.64
C GLU A 314 -20.44 -15.40 1.57
N VAL A 315 -20.07 -15.79 2.79
CA VAL A 315 -19.47 -14.87 3.77
C VAL A 315 -18.13 -14.32 3.28
N TRP A 316 -17.31 -15.14 2.61
CA TRP A 316 -16.03 -14.69 2.07
C TRP A 316 -16.21 -13.55 1.06
N VAL A 317 -17.14 -13.69 0.11
CA VAL A 317 -17.42 -12.66 -0.91
C VAL A 317 -17.99 -11.40 -0.29
N VAL A 318 -18.98 -11.53 0.62
CA VAL A 318 -19.63 -10.38 1.27
C VAL A 318 -18.63 -9.54 2.07
N THR A 319 -17.58 -10.17 2.62
CA THR A 319 -16.59 -9.49 3.47
C THR A 319 -15.46 -8.78 2.70
N ILE A 320 -15.30 -9.00 1.38
CA ILE A 320 -14.32 -8.30 0.55
C ILE A 320 -14.56 -6.78 0.56
N LEU A 321 -15.82 -6.35 0.43
CA LEU A 321 -16.19 -4.94 0.38
C LEU A 321 -15.90 -4.19 1.70
N PRO A 322 -16.34 -4.65 2.89
CA PRO A 322 -16.00 -3.99 4.14
C PRO A 322 -14.49 -4.05 4.45
N ALA A 323 -13.78 -5.11 4.06
CA ALA A 323 -12.33 -5.20 4.27
C ALA A 323 -11.58 -4.17 3.40
N SER A 324 -11.93 -4.08 2.11
CA SER A 324 -11.34 -3.11 1.19
C SER A 324 -11.65 -1.67 1.61
N LEU A 325 -12.89 -1.35 2.03
CA LEU A 325 -13.25 -0.03 2.56
C LEU A 325 -12.45 0.33 3.82
N THR A 326 -12.19 -0.64 4.70
CA THR A 326 -11.39 -0.44 5.91
C THR A 326 -9.94 -0.08 5.54
N CYS A 327 -9.33 -0.79 4.59
CA CYS A 327 -7.97 -0.52 4.12
C CYS A 327 -7.85 0.81 3.38
N VAL A 328 -8.83 1.16 2.54
CA VAL A 328 -8.90 2.47 1.87
C VAL A 328 -9.03 3.59 2.89
N SER A 329 -9.88 3.42 3.90
CA SER A 329 -10.02 4.38 5.00
C SER A 329 -8.71 4.55 5.78
N TYR A 330 -7.97 3.46 5.99
CA TYR A 330 -6.66 3.49 6.64
C TYR A 330 -5.62 4.25 5.82
N LEU A 331 -5.61 4.11 4.49
CA LEU A 331 -4.75 4.91 3.59
C LEU A 331 -4.96 6.42 3.75
N PHE A 332 -6.23 6.86 3.82
CA PHE A 332 -6.55 8.26 4.10
C PHE A 332 -6.16 8.68 5.52
N HIS A 333 -6.33 7.78 6.49
CA HIS A 333 -5.91 8.03 7.87
C HIS A 333 -4.39 8.23 7.99
N ILE A 334 -3.59 7.43 7.28
CA ILE A 334 -2.13 7.58 7.21
C ILE A 334 -1.74 8.97 6.71
N LEU A 335 -2.40 9.49 5.66
CA LEU A 335 -2.16 10.85 5.16
C LEU A 335 -2.48 11.92 6.21
N ALA A 336 -3.61 11.79 6.91
CA ALA A 336 -4.01 12.71 7.96
C ALA A 336 -3.01 12.70 9.14
N CYS A 337 -2.60 11.51 9.59
CA CYS A 337 -1.60 11.33 10.64
C CYS A 337 -0.24 11.87 10.23
N TYR A 338 0.22 11.58 9.01
CA TYR A 338 1.49 12.10 8.48
C TYR A 338 1.54 13.62 8.55
N ARG A 339 0.49 14.30 8.07
CA ARG A 339 0.40 15.77 8.15
C ARG A 339 0.49 16.27 9.59
N LYS A 340 -0.29 15.67 10.49
CA LYS A 340 -0.32 16.05 11.90
C LYS A 340 1.05 15.88 12.56
N HIS A 341 1.73 14.77 12.30
CA HIS A 341 3.05 14.47 12.86
C HIS A 341 4.13 15.39 12.30
N ILE A 342 4.13 15.67 11.00
CA ILE A 342 5.10 16.60 10.40
C ILE A 342 4.93 18.03 10.94
N LYS A 343 3.69 18.51 11.11
CA LYS A 343 3.45 19.83 11.71
C LYS A 343 3.96 19.93 13.16
N ARG A 344 3.76 18.89 13.96
CA ARG A 344 4.31 18.83 15.33
C ARG A 344 5.83 18.82 15.31
N LEU A 345 6.42 18.08 14.37
CA LEU A 345 7.86 18.04 14.19
C LEU A 345 8.44 19.40 13.79
N TRP A 346 7.75 20.17 12.94
CA TRP A 346 8.12 21.55 12.60
C TRP A 346 8.04 22.49 13.80
N ALA A 347 7.11 22.25 14.73
CA ALA A 347 7.00 23.00 15.98
C ALA A 347 8.06 22.57 17.03
N GLY A 348 8.88 21.57 16.74
CA GLY A 348 9.87 21.02 17.67
C GLY A 348 9.31 20.07 18.73
N ASP A 349 8.01 19.77 18.68
CA ASP A 349 7.38 18.80 19.59
C ASP A 349 7.71 17.36 19.15
N LYS A 350 8.61 16.71 19.90
CA LYS A 350 9.02 15.32 19.68
C LYS A 350 8.37 14.33 20.65
N GLN A 351 7.50 14.78 21.57
CA GLN A 351 6.96 13.93 22.64
C GLN A 351 6.14 12.73 22.13
N PHE A 352 5.66 12.79 20.88
CA PHE A 352 4.93 11.71 20.23
C PHE A 352 5.84 10.57 19.71
N LEU A 353 7.15 10.82 19.61
CA LEU A 353 8.12 9.84 19.12
C LEU A 353 8.67 9.01 20.29
N PRO A 354 8.93 7.72 20.09
CA PRO A 354 9.71 6.95 21.05
C PRO A 354 11.10 7.57 21.25
N LEU A 355 11.63 7.53 22.49
CA LEU A 355 12.92 8.14 22.85
C LEU A 355 14.08 7.74 21.92
N LYS A 356 14.06 6.50 21.42
CA LYS A 356 15.04 5.97 20.46
C LYS A 356 15.13 6.79 19.17
N PHE A 357 14.06 7.46 18.75
CA PHE A 357 13.96 8.20 17.49
C PHE A 357 14.07 9.71 17.65
N HIS A 358 14.41 10.22 18.84
CA HIS A 358 14.58 11.66 19.03
C HIS A 358 15.80 12.23 18.29
N ASN A 359 16.89 11.46 18.26
CA ASN A 359 18.17 11.81 17.65
C ASN A 359 18.73 10.61 16.85
N PRO A 360 18.10 10.21 15.73
CA PRO A 360 18.59 9.11 14.91
C PRO A 360 19.91 9.50 14.24
N SER A 361 20.79 8.52 13.99
CA SER A 361 21.97 8.79 13.18
C SER A 361 21.58 9.13 11.73
N SER A 362 22.43 9.88 11.03
CA SER A 362 22.17 10.25 9.63
C SER A 362 22.07 9.03 8.72
N SER A 363 22.91 8.01 8.95
CA SER A 363 22.89 6.75 8.19
C SER A 363 21.59 5.97 8.41
N GLU A 364 21.13 5.83 9.65
CA GLU A 364 19.86 5.16 9.95
C GLU A 364 18.67 5.91 9.32
N SER A 365 18.70 7.24 9.35
CA SER A 365 17.65 8.06 8.76
C SER A 365 17.54 7.83 7.25
N VAL A 366 18.67 7.76 6.54
CA VAL A 366 18.71 7.49 5.08
C VAL A 366 18.20 6.08 4.78
N VAL A 367 18.60 5.07 5.57
CA VAL A 367 18.13 3.68 5.38
C VAL A 367 16.63 3.56 5.63
N ALA A 368 16.12 4.16 6.72
CA ALA A 368 14.70 4.15 7.05
C ALA A 368 13.86 4.81 5.96
N ILE A 369 14.35 5.94 5.44
CA ILE A 369 13.76 6.66 4.31
C ILE A 369 13.65 5.77 3.06
N ALA A 370 14.69 5.02 2.72
CA ALA A 370 14.71 4.16 1.53
C ALA A 370 13.75 2.96 1.67
N ARG A 371 13.57 2.44 2.89
CA ARG A 371 12.72 1.27 3.17
C ARG A 371 11.23 1.62 3.32
N TYR A 372 10.92 2.85 3.70
CA TYR A 372 9.57 3.27 4.10
C TYR A 372 8.48 2.89 3.09
N SER A 373 8.65 3.22 1.81
CA SER A 373 7.59 3.00 0.80
C SER A 373 7.27 1.52 0.61
N GLY A 374 8.30 0.67 0.50
CA GLY A 374 8.12 -0.76 0.33
C GLY A 374 7.49 -1.42 1.56
N TRP A 375 7.96 -1.07 2.76
CA TRP A 375 7.40 -1.57 4.02
C TRP A 375 5.94 -1.14 4.18
N GLN A 376 5.63 0.12 3.87
CA GLN A 376 4.28 0.64 3.98
C GLN A 376 3.29 -0.11 3.08
N ILE A 377 3.68 -0.37 1.82
CA ILE A 377 2.83 -1.12 0.89
C ILE A 377 2.65 -2.55 1.37
N ALA A 378 3.74 -3.23 1.76
CA ALA A 378 3.68 -4.60 2.26
C ALA A 378 2.75 -4.74 3.48
N TYR A 379 2.85 -3.84 4.46
CA TYR A 379 1.97 -3.85 5.63
C TYR A 379 0.52 -3.58 5.29
N ILE A 380 0.23 -2.76 4.27
CA ILE A 380 -1.15 -2.52 3.83
C ILE A 380 -1.73 -3.78 3.18
N LEU A 381 -0.96 -4.48 2.35
CA LEU A 381 -1.41 -5.72 1.71
C LEU A 381 -1.63 -6.85 2.73
N TRP A 382 -0.68 -7.06 3.64
CA TRP A 382 -0.84 -8.03 4.74
C TRP A 382 -1.97 -7.63 5.69
N GLY A 383 -2.09 -6.34 5.99
CA GLY A 383 -3.17 -5.81 6.83
C GLY A 383 -4.54 -6.07 6.21
N TYR A 384 -4.68 -5.89 4.89
CA TYR A 384 -5.90 -6.24 4.17
C TYR A 384 -6.24 -7.73 4.33
N LEU A 385 -5.28 -8.62 4.08
CA LEU A 385 -5.49 -10.07 4.20
C LEU A 385 -5.95 -10.46 5.62
N ILE A 386 -5.28 -9.95 6.65
CA ILE A 386 -5.62 -10.24 8.05
C ILE A 386 -7.02 -9.70 8.39
N ILE A 387 -7.31 -8.45 8.02
CA ILE A 387 -8.62 -7.83 8.28
C ILE A 387 -9.71 -8.63 7.58
N HIS A 388 -9.51 -9.04 6.33
CA HIS A 388 -10.50 -9.79 5.58
C HIS A 388 -10.76 -11.17 6.19
N VAL A 389 -9.72 -11.93 6.55
CA VAL A 389 -9.87 -13.21 7.26
C VAL A 389 -10.61 -13.03 8.58
N MET A 390 -10.26 -12.00 9.38
CA MET A 390 -10.95 -11.73 10.64
C MET A 390 -12.42 -11.34 10.43
N GLN A 391 -12.72 -10.50 9.43
CA GLN A 391 -14.09 -10.12 9.09
C GLN A 391 -14.90 -11.31 8.59
N SER A 392 -14.30 -12.21 7.81
CA SER A 392 -14.91 -13.47 7.37
C SER A 392 -15.25 -14.40 8.53
N LEU A 393 -14.33 -14.58 9.48
CA LEU A 393 -14.59 -15.36 10.70
C LEU A 393 -15.73 -14.75 11.54
N CYS A 394 -15.73 -13.43 11.73
CA CYS A 394 -16.83 -12.73 12.38
C CYS A 394 -18.16 -12.91 11.63
N GLY A 395 -18.12 -12.84 10.29
CA GLY A 395 -19.26 -13.09 9.43
C GLY A 395 -19.83 -14.50 9.61
N LEU A 396 -18.98 -15.52 9.70
CA LEU A 396 -19.39 -16.90 9.99
C LEU A 396 -20.10 -17.00 11.34
N VAL A 397 -19.53 -16.42 12.39
CA VAL A 397 -20.15 -16.41 13.73
C VAL A 397 -21.51 -15.73 13.69
N ILE A 398 -21.64 -14.60 12.99
CA ILE A 398 -22.92 -13.89 12.81
C ILE A 398 -23.92 -14.75 12.05
N THR A 399 -23.51 -15.37 10.94
CA THR A 399 -24.40 -16.21 10.14
C THR A 399 -24.91 -17.40 10.94
N TYR A 400 -24.04 -18.13 11.64
CA TYR A 400 -24.45 -19.28 12.45
C TYR A 400 -25.25 -18.89 13.70
N SER A 401 -24.91 -17.77 14.35
CA SER A 401 -25.55 -17.37 15.61
C SER A 401 -26.86 -16.63 15.39
N LEU A 402 -27.01 -15.88 14.29
CA LEU A 402 -28.14 -14.99 14.04
C LEU A 402 -28.93 -15.35 12.79
N VAL A 403 -28.28 -15.50 11.64
CA VAL A 403 -28.98 -15.64 10.35
C VAL A 403 -29.61 -17.03 10.21
N LEU A 404 -28.85 -18.08 10.50
CA LEU A 404 -29.26 -19.47 10.31
C LEU A 404 -30.44 -19.87 11.21
N PRO A 405 -30.48 -19.50 12.52
CA PRO A 405 -31.64 -19.76 13.37
C PRO A 405 -32.90 -19.03 12.91
N VAL A 406 -32.76 -17.85 12.30
CA VAL A 406 -33.88 -17.08 11.75
C VAL A 406 -34.47 -17.78 10.53
N ILE A 407 -33.62 -18.25 9.61
CA ILE A 407 -34.06 -18.99 8.41
C ILE A 407 -34.73 -20.31 8.79
N HIS A 408 -34.19 -21.03 9.78
CA HIS A 408 -34.74 -22.31 10.25
C HIS A 408 -35.96 -22.17 11.19
N HIS A 409 -36.56 -20.97 11.28
CA HIS A 409 -37.70 -20.67 12.16
C HIS A 409 -37.46 -20.98 13.66
N ARG A 410 -36.20 -21.07 14.10
CA ARG A 410 -35.78 -21.24 15.50
C ARG A 410 -35.34 -19.91 16.15
N ALA A 411 -35.77 -18.79 15.58
CA ALA A 411 -35.42 -17.45 16.05
C ALA A 411 -35.76 -17.24 17.54
N LEU A 412 -36.83 -17.86 18.05
CA LEU A 412 -37.26 -17.74 19.45
C LEU A 412 -36.26 -18.38 20.43
N GLU A 413 -35.67 -19.52 20.08
CA GLU A 413 -34.66 -20.20 20.89
C GLU A 413 -33.37 -19.39 20.97
N MET A 414 -32.95 -18.82 19.82
CA MET A 414 -31.83 -17.90 19.72
C MET A 414 -32.05 -16.64 20.59
N LEU A 415 -33.22 -16.00 20.48
CA LEU A 415 -33.55 -14.79 21.25
C LEU A 415 -33.56 -15.06 22.75
N ARG A 416 -34.03 -16.26 23.16
CA ARG A 416 -34.01 -16.70 24.55
C ARG A 416 -32.57 -16.90 25.06
N GLY A 417 -31.69 -17.53 24.28
CA GLY A 417 -30.28 -17.69 24.62
C GLY A 417 -29.55 -16.35 24.75
N LEU A 418 -29.78 -15.44 23.81
CA LEU A 418 -29.18 -14.09 23.79
C LEU A 418 -29.71 -13.23 24.94
N GLY A 419 -31.00 -13.32 25.24
CA GLY A 419 -31.65 -12.67 26.38
C GLY A 419 -31.11 -13.16 27.72
N ILE A 420 -30.88 -14.47 27.88
CA ILE A 420 -30.24 -15.03 29.09
C ILE A 420 -28.81 -14.50 29.21
N GLY A 421 -28.01 -14.52 28.13
CA GLY A 421 -26.65 -13.98 28.13
C GLY A 421 -26.58 -12.51 28.53
N MET A 422 -27.44 -11.66 27.95
CA MET A 422 -27.53 -10.24 28.30
C MET A 422 -27.95 -10.03 29.76
N LEU A 423 -28.87 -10.85 30.29
CA LEU A 423 -29.27 -10.81 31.70
C LEU A 423 -28.09 -11.17 32.62
N THR A 424 -27.25 -12.14 32.24
CA THR A 424 -26.06 -12.52 33.01
C THR A 424 -25.03 -11.39 33.03
N VAL A 425 -24.76 -10.76 31.88
CA VAL A 425 -23.84 -9.60 31.80
C VAL A 425 -24.39 -8.41 32.58
N TYR A 426 -25.69 -8.13 32.47
CA TYR A 426 -26.36 -7.09 33.25
C TYR A 426 -26.25 -7.33 34.76
N LYS A 427 -26.26 -8.60 35.23
CA LYS A 427 -26.04 -8.92 36.64
C LYS A 427 -24.57 -8.80 37.07
N MET A 428 -23.62 -9.07 36.18
CA MET A 428 -22.19 -8.94 36.48
C MET A 428 -21.73 -7.47 36.52
N PHE A 429 -22.37 -6.58 35.76
CA PHE A 429 -21.98 -5.17 35.66
C PHE A 429 -22.09 -4.39 37.01
N PRO A 430 -23.19 -4.50 37.79
CA PRO A 430 -23.29 -3.93 39.14
C PRO A 430 -22.26 -4.52 40.11
N LEU A 431 -21.92 -5.81 39.99
CA LEU A 431 -20.94 -6.45 40.86
C LEU A 431 -19.52 -5.92 40.60
N ALA A 432 -19.17 -5.71 39.33
CA ALA A 432 -17.91 -5.10 38.92
C ALA A 432 -17.82 -3.62 39.33
N LEU A 433 -18.93 -2.87 39.21
CA LEU A 433 -19.04 -1.49 39.70
C LEU A 433 -18.95 -1.39 41.23
N PHE A 434 -19.59 -2.31 41.96
CA PHE A 434 -19.53 -2.35 43.41
C PHE A 434 -18.13 -2.69 43.90
N SER A 435 -17.44 -3.63 43.24
CA SER A 435 -16.04 -3.95 43.55
C SER A 435 -15.08 -2.78 43.27
N SER A 436 -15.30 -1.99 42.21
CA SER A 436 -14.43 -0.85 41.89
C SER A 436 -14.71 0.37 42.79
N VAL A 437 -15.97 0.59 43.17
CA VAL A 437 -16.34 1.64 44.13
C VAL A 437 -15.93 1.28 45.55
N GLY A 438 -16.08 0.02 45.97
CA GLY A 438 -15.61 -0.47 47.27
C GLY A 438 -14.09 -0.36 47.42
N ALA A 439 -13.33 -0.72 46.37
CA ALA A 439 -11.88 -0.55 46.37
C ALA A 439 -11.44 0.93 46.47
N ASN A 440 -12.17 1.87 45.85
CA ASN A 440 -11.88 3.30 46.00
C ASN A 440 -12.31 3.86 47.36
N ALA A 441 -13.39 3.36 47.95
CA ALA A 441 -13.86 3.78 49.28
C ALA A 441 -12.88 3.33 50.39
N ASP A 442 -12.41 2.08 50.35
CA ASP A 442 -11.40 1.56 51.28
C ASP A 442 -10.06 2.30 51.18
N ILE A 443 -9.67 2.78 50.00
CA ILE A 443 -8.43 3.57 49.83
C ILE A 443 -8.57 4.97 50.44
N THR A 444 -9.75 5.59 50.36
CA THR A 444 -10.02 6.88 51.01
C THR A 444 -10.15 6.78 52.52
N GLU A 445 -10.73 5.71 53.08
CA GLU A 445 -10.82 5.51 54.53
C GLU A 445 -9.45 5.16 55.18
N ASN A 446 -8.59 4.41 54.47
CA ASN A 446 -7.22 4.12 54.94
C ASN A 446 -6.20 5.26 54.73
N SER A 447 -6.60 6.37 54.12
CA SER A 447 -5.70 7.54 53.95
C SER A 447 -5.71 8.53 55.13
N LEU A 448 -6.56 8.30 56.14
CA LEU A 448 -6.71 9.17 57.33
C LEU A 448 -6.12 8.58 58.63
N CYS A 449 -5.54 7.37 58.62
CA CYS A 449 -4.84 6.82 59.78
C CYS A 449 -3.60 6.01 59.37
N ASN A 450 -2.43 6.48 59.83
CA ASN A 450 -1.15 5.78 59.95
C ASN A 450 -0.44 5.33 58.65
N PHE A 451 0.36 6.23 58.07
CA PHE A 451 1.54 5.79 57.30
C PHE A 451 2.67 5.37 58.25
N SER A 452 2.95 4.07 58.31
CA SER A 452 4.23 3.54 58.82
C SER A 452 5.25 3.52 57.67
N PRO A 453 6.53 3.89 57.90
CA PRO A 453 7.55 3.98 56.84
C PRO A 453 7.99 2.63 56.23
N GLN A 454 7.30 1.52 56.55
CA GLN A 454 7.55 0.21 55.95
C GLN A 454 6.65 -0.09 54.72
N ASP A 455 5.56 0.65 54.51
CA ASP A 455 4.66 0.42 53.37
C ASP A 455 5.12 1.09 52.06
N LEU A 456 6.06 2.03 52.15
CA LEU A 456 6.72 2.65 50.98
C LEU A 456 7.67 1.68 50.25
N LEU A 457 8.03 0.53 50.86
CA LEU A 457 8.87 -0.48 50.22
C LEU A 457 8.08 -1.59 49.49
N ARG A 458 6.75 -1.64 49.62
CA ARG A 458 5.89 -2.57 48.87
C ARG A 458 5.22 -1.97 47.63
N LEU A 459 5.39 -0.66 47.39
CA LEU A 459 4.92 0.01 46.17
C LEU A 459 5.95 0.02 45.02
N GLY A 460 7.10 -0.62 45.19
CA GLY A 460 8.06 -0.90 44.12
C GLY A 460 8.01 -2.38 43.74
N LEU A 461 7.75 -2.65 42.45
CA LEU A 461 7.68 -3.97 41.79
C LEU A 461 6.30 -4.64 41.83
N THR A 462 5.50 -4.40 40.79
CA THR A 462 5.30 -5.38 39.69
C THR A 462 4.32 -4.79 38.67
N LEU A 463 4.83 -4.20 37.59
CA LEU A 463 4.06 -4.06 36.36
C LEU A 463 4.98 -4.24 35.14
N ALA A 464 4.68 -5.33 34.42
CA ALA A 464 5.09 -5.73 33.06
C ALA A 464 6.50 -6.35 32.89
N PRO A 465 6.77 -7.16 31.83
CA PRO A 465 5.88 -7.83 30.85
C PRO A 465 6.30 -9.30 30.52
N PHE A 466 5.46 -10.10 29.85
CA PHE A 466 5.81 -11.21 28.91
C PHE A 466 4.46 -11.67 28.28
N PHE A 467 4.24 -11.74 26.97
CA PHE A 467 5.01 -12.40 25.92
C PHE A 467 5.10 -11.58 24.62
N PHE A 468 6.34 -11.30 24.20
CA PHE A 468 6.75 -11.33 22.80
C PHE A 468 7.60 -12.60 22.68
N SER A 469 7.30 -13.47 21.71
CA SER A 469 8.12 -14.65 21.47
C SER A 469 9.34 -14.28 20.64
N ASP A 470 10.44 -14.80 21.14
CA ASP A 470 11.85 -14.72 20.76
C ASP A 470 12.14 -15.20 19.33
N GLU A 471 12.88 -14.41 18.54
CA GLU A 471 13.72 -14.93 17.46
C GLU A 471 14.81 -13.91 17.05
N GLU A 472 15.73 -13.53 17.94
CA GLU A 472 17.02 -12.96 17.49
C GLU A 472 18.15 -13.08 18.52
N GLN A 473 18.71 -14.29 18.67
CA GLN A 473 20.05 -14.47 19.24
C GLN A 473 20.78 -15.64 18.55
N ARG A 474 21.38 -15.38 17.39
CA ARG A 474 22.53 -16.15 16.91
C ARG A 474 23.45 -15.25 16.09
N HIS A 475 24.74 -15.29 16.44
CA HIS A 475 25.89 -14.62 15.83
C HIS A 475 26.24 -13.20 16.31
N ARG A 476 26.88 -13.16 17.48
CA ARG A 476 28.13 -12.41 17.67
C ARG A 476 29.07 -13.20 18.57
N GLU A 477 29.83 -14.08 17.93
CA GLU A 477 31.28 -14.22 18.15
C GLU A 477 31.95 -14.00 16.79
#